data_AF-A0A8H7L711-F1
#
_entry.id   AF-A0A8H7L711-F1
#
_cell.length_a   1.000
_cell.length_b   1.000
_cell.length_c   1.000
_cell.angle_alpha   90.00
_cell.angle_beta   90.00
_cell.angle_gamma   90.00
#
_symmetry.space_group_name_H-M   'P 1'
#
loop_
_entity.id
_entity.type
_entity.pdbx_description
1 polymer ?
#
loop_
_entity_poly.entity_id
_entity_poly.type
_entity_poly.pdbx_seq_one_letter_code
_entity_poly.pdbx_strand_id
1 'polypeptide(L)'
;MEVVLAFAAQGYHILCEKPMATSLSDCVKIEEAVLQANIIFGMGHVLRYSPYNQAVSEIIQSGSLGELVNAVQVEPVGYYHFAHSFVRGNWRKESESSFALMTKCCHDIDILCHWLSPGEPSRVSSFGSLQHFKRSAKPAAAGNATRCLECPMEKDCAYSAKKIYLDPVTRGNTGWPASTIVDGVPDIENVTDALQNGPYGECVYESANDVCDNQVVNLEFSNGSTVSFTMVAFTDAICDRQIRLHFANGEIIGNMTTFTVTDFRTRRTTTHRPKIEGGGHGGGDLGLIKAFIEAVRTGDQTVLGTDVREVLKSHLTVFAAEKSRREGIVVDCVAFEKQAREQYGTVTNTV
;
A
#
# COMPACT_ATOMS: atom_id res chain seq x y z
N MET A 1 -1.42 7.67 -16.12
CA MET A 1 -2.46 7.86 -17.15
C MET A 1 -1.90 7.88 -18.57
N GLU A 2 -1.12 8.91 -18.96
CA GLU A 2 -0.71 9.13 -20.37
C GLU A 2 -0.12 7.88 -21.05
N VAL A 3 0.80 7.20 -20.37
CA VAL A 3 1.44 5.96 -20.86
C VAL A 3 0.42 4.84 -21.07
N VAL A 4 -0.53 4.67 -20.15
CA VAL A 4 -1.57 3.63 -20.24
C VAL A 4 -2.49 3.90 -21.41
N LEU A 5 -2.96 5.13 -21.59
CA LEU A 5 -3.82 5.52 -22.70
C LEU A 5 -3.12 5.32 -24.05
N ALA A 6 -1.86 5.72 -24.16
CA ALA A 6 -1.07 5.58 -25.38
C ALA A 6 -0.89 4.12 -25.80
N PHE A 7 -0.63 3.21 -24.85
CA PHE A 7 -0.47 1.78 -25.14
C PHE A 7 -1.81 1.07 -25.36
N ALA A 8 -2.86 1.43 -24.62
CA ALA A 8 -4.20 0.88 -24.81
C ALA A 8 -4.75 1.22 -26.20
N ALA A 9 -4.57 2.45 -26.67
CA ALA A 9 -4.98 2.86 -28.02
C ALA A 9 -4.30 2.08 -29.15
N GLN A 10 -3.15 1.44 -28.87
CA GLN A 10 -2.41 0.59 -29.81
C GLN A 10 -2.72 -0.91 -29.60
N GLY A 11 -3.60 -1.27 -28.66
CA GLY A 11 -3.99 -2.64 -28.38
C GLY A 11 -2.95 -3.45 -27.58
N TYR A 12 -1.97 -2.80 -26.95
CA TYR A 12 -1.02 -3.50 -26.07
C TYR A 12 -1.70 -3.94 -24.78
N HIS A 13 -1.38 -5.15 -24.33
CA HIS A 13 -1.67 -5.59 -22.96
C HIS A 13 -0.80 -4.84 -21.96
N ILE A 14 -1.34 -4.51 -20.79
CA ILE A 14 -0.70 -3.58 -19.85
C ILE A 14 -0.63 -4.20 -18.46
N LEU A 15 0.57 -4.22 -17.89
CA LEU A 15 0.80 -4.40 -16.46
C LEU A 15 1.20 -3.04 -15.88
N CYS A 16 0.30 -2.42 -15.12
CA CYS A 16 0.51 -1.09 -14.55
C CYS A 16 0.96 -1.21 -13.09
N GLU A 17 2.02 -0.49 -12.71
CA GLU A 17 2.39 -0.33 -11.29
C GLU A 17 1.30 0.40 -10.51
N LYS A 18 1.28 0.17 -9.19
CA LYS A 18 0.35 0.86 -8.29
C LYS A 18 0.93 2.21 -7.83
N PRO A 19 0.08 3.20 -7.51
CA PRO A 19 -1.37 3.21 -7.72
C PRO A 19 -1.73 3.37 -9.21
N MET A 20 -2.98 3.03 -9.57
CA MET A 20 -3.53 3.19 -10.92
C MET A 20 -3.30 4.62 -11.46
N ALA A 21 -3.61 5.61 -10.63
CA ALA A 21 -3.20 6.99 -10.78
C ALA A 21 -3.33 7.72 -9.42
N THR A 22 -2.85 8.97 -9.35
CA THR A 22 -2.93 9.80 -8.15
C THR A 22 -4.15 10.73 -8.12
N SER A 23 -4.99 10.71 -9.17
CA SER A 23 -6.22 11.49 -9.27
C SER A 23 -7.42 10.63 -9.69
N LEU A 24 -8.61 11.01 -9.24
CA LEU A 24 -9.87 10.34 -9.61
C LEU A 24 -10.11 10.36 -11.12
N SER A 25 -9.89 11.52 -11.75
CA SER A 25 -10.11 11.68 -13.19
C SER A 25 -9.25 10.72 -14.00
N ASP A 26 -7.99 10.58 -13.63
CA ASP A 26 -7.05 9.72 -14.33
C ASP A 26 -7.40 8.24 -14.15
N CYS A 27 -7.82 7.82 -12.96
CA CYS A 27 -8.27 6.45 -12.72
C CYS A 27 -9.49 6.09 -13.57
N VAL A 28 -10.50 6.98 -13.66
CA VAL A 28 -11.69 6.76 -14.49
C VAL A 28 -11.32 6.68 -15.98
N LYS A 29 -10.49 7.60 -16.47
CA LYS A 29 -10.02 7.58 -17.87
C LYS A 29 -9.21 6.32 -18.21
N ILE A 30 -8.40 5.83 -17.28
CA ILE A 30 -7.67 4.57 -17.46
C ILE A 30 -8.63 3.40 -17.59
N GLU A 31 -9.64 3.30 -16.71
CA GLU A 31 -10.64 2.24 -16.77
C GLU A 31 -11.37 2.25 -18.12
N GLU A 32 -11.85 3.41 -18.57
CA GLU A 32 -12.53 3.56 -19.87
C GLU A 32 -11.64 3.14 -21.05
N ALA A 33 -10.39 3.63 -21.07
CA ALA A 33 -9.45 3.31 -22.15
C ALA A 33 -9.14 1.81 -22.22
N VAL A 34 -8.96 1.16 -21.06
CA VAL A 34 -8.70 -0.29 -20.97
C VAL A 34 -9.92 -1.10 -21.41
N LEU A 35 -11.12 -0.72 -20.95
CA LEU A 35 -12.36 -1.39 -21.36
C LEU A 35 -12.63 -1.23 -22.86
N GLN A 36 -12.40 -0.05 -23.42
CA GLN A 36 -12.58 0.21 -24.85
C GLN A 36 -11.57 -0.56 -25.70
N ALA A 37 -10.32 -0.65 -25.26
CA ALA A 37 -9.28 -1.39 -25.98
C ALA A 37 -9.47 -2.91 -25.92
N ASN A 38 -10.26 -3.42 -24.97
CA ASN A 38 -10.49 -4.85 -24.74
C ASN A 38 -9.18 -5.65 -24.66
N ILE A 39 -8.27 -5.19 -23.79
CA ILE A 39 -6.94 -5.75 -23.57
C ILE A 39 -6.85 -6.47 -22.21
N ILE A 40 -5.88 -7.38 -22.08
CA ILE A 40 -5.45 -7.86 -20.76
C ILE A 40 -4.83 -6.71 -19.97
N PHE A 41 -5.35 -6.48 -18.76
CA PHE A 41 -4.89 -5.44 -17.87
C PHE A 41 -4.62 -6.00 -16.47
N GLY A 42 -3.38 -5.87 -16.02
CA GLY A 42 -2.95 -6.17 -14.65
C GLY A 42 -2.58 -4.91 -13.89
N MET A 43 -2.84 -4.91 -12.59
CA MET A 43 -2.40 -3.87 -11.66
C MET A 43 -1.33 -4.43 -10.72
N GLY A 44 -0.41 -3.57 -10.27
CA GLY A 44 0.66 -3.85 -9.31
C GLY A 44 0.21 -4.25 -7.89
N HIS A 45 -0.98 -4.83 -7.74
CA HIS A 45 -1.53 -5.35 -6.48
C HIS A 45 -0.89 -6.69 -6.11
N VAL A 46 0.44 -6.66 -5.94
CA VAL A 46 1.30 -7.82 -5.69
C VAL A 46 0.85 -8.67 -4.50
N LEU A 47 0.13 -8.07 -3.53
CA LEU A 47 -0.40 -8.80 -2.39
C LEU A 47 -1.37 -9.91 -2.80
N ARG A 48 -2.16 -9.79 -3.89
CA ARG A 48 -3.05 -10.86 -4.34
C ARG A 48 -2.30 -12.13 -4.76
N TYR A 49 -1.02 -11.98 -5.12
CA TYR A 49 -0.20 -13.03 -5.74
C TYR A 49 0.92 -13.53 -4.83
N SER A 50 1.04 -13.00 -3.61
CA SER A 50 2.00 -13.57 -2.66
C SER A 50 1.51 -14.94 -2.20
N PRO A 51 2.38 -15.97 -2.09
CA PRO A 51 1.98 -17.29 -1.60
C PRO A 51 1.24 -17.25 -0.26
N TYR A 52 1.60 -16.30 0.61
CA TYR A 52 0.91 -16.08 1.87
C TYR A 52 -0.56 -15.70 1.68
N ASN A 53 -0.83 -14.66 0.89
CA ASN A 53 -2.19 -14.19 0.71
C ASN A 53 -3.00 -15.11 -0.18
N GLN A 54 -2.39 -15.82 -1.13
CA GLN A 54 -3.07 -16.87 -1.89
C GLN A 54 -3.60 -17.98 -0.97
N ALA A 55 -2.77 -18.47 -0.03
CA ALA A 55 -3.20 -19.48 0.93
C ALA A 55 -4.33 -18.98 1.86
N VAL A 56 -4.31 -17.70 2.23
CA VAL A 56 -5.41 -17.06 3.00
C VAL A 56 -6.67 -16.96 2.14
N SER A 57 -6.55 -16.49 0.89
CA SER A 57 -7.66 -16.38 -0.06
C SER A 57 -8.31 -17.74 -0.35
N GLU A 58 -7.53 -18.81 -0.50
CA GLU A 58 -8.04 -20.17 -0.69
C GLU A 58 -8.95 -20.60 0.48
N ILE A 59 -8.56 -20.30 1.72
CA ILE A 59 -9.36 -20.63 2.91
C ILE A 59 -10.65 -19.82 2.93
N ILE A 60 -10.58 -18.52 2.66
CA ILE A 60 -11.76 -17.64 2.58
C ILE A 60 -12.73 -18.17 1.52
N GLN A 61 -12.24 -18.40 0.30
CA GLN A 61 -13.04 -18.84 -0.84
C GLN A 61 -13.59 -20.26 -0.67
N SER A 62 -12.91 -21.13 0.08
CA SER A 62 -13.41 -22.48 0.38
C SER A 62 -14.73 -22.47 1.17
N GLY A 63 -15.06 -21.36 1.86
CA GLY A 63 -16.21 -21.28 2.76
C GLY A 63 -16.10 -22.19 3.99
N SER A 64 -14.95 -22.84 4.21
CA SER A 64 -14.79 -23.85 5.25
C SER A 64 -15.03 -23.29 6.66
N LEU A 65 -14.72 -22.02 6.91
CA LEU A 65 -14.97 -21.34 8.19
C LEU A 65 -16.31 -20.58 8.23
N GLY A 66 -17.15 -20.69 7.20
CA GLY A 66 -18.34 -19.85 7.01
C GLY A 66 -17.99 -18.45 6.48
N GLU A 67 -18.94 -17.53 6.59
CA GLU A 67 -18.80 -16.16 6.09
C GLU A 67 -17.71 -15.39 6.85
N LEU A 68 -16.91 -14.61 6.12
CA LEU A 68 -15.98 -13.64 6.68
C LEU A 68 -16.76 -12.42 7.18
N VAL A 69 -16.82 -12.23 8.49
CA VAL A 69 -17.65 -11.21 9.16
C VAL A 69 -16.85 -9.93 9.40
N ASN A 70 -15.58 -10.07 9.78
CA ASN A 70 -14.72 -8.94 10.09
C ASN A 70 -13.26 -9.20 9.71
N ALA A 71 -12.57 -8.16 9.24
CA ALA A 71 -11.12 -8.18 9.05
C ALA A 71 -10.45 -7.01 9.79
N VAL A 72 -9.35 -7.30 10.48
CA VAL A 72 -8.45 -6.31 11.07
C VAL A 72 -7.10 -6.46 10.40
N GLN A 73 -6.55 -5.36 9.88
CA GLN A 73 -5.22 -5.35 9.28
C GLN A 73 -4.41 -4.14 9.74
N VAL A 74 -3.14 -4.38 10.05
CA VAL A 74 -2.16 -3.31 10.26
C VAL A 74 -1.14 -3.40 9.14
N GLU A 75 -0.90 -2.29 8.45
CA GLU A 75 0.33 -2.05 7.67
C GLU A 75 1.34 -1.30 8.55
N PRO A 76 2.26 -2.03 9.20
CA PRO A 76 3.37 -1.44 9.91
C PRO A 76 4.40 -0.94 8.91
N VAL A 77 4.27 0.29 8.41
CA VAL A 77 5.20 0.85 7.40
C VAL A 77 6.63 0.78 7.92
N GLY A 78 6.85 1.06 9.20
CA GLY A 78 8.13 0.92 9.89
C GLY A 78 8.82 2.25 10.12
N TYR A 79 9.47 2.42 11.29
CA TYR A 79 9.92 3.73 11.75
C TYR A 79 10.96 4.37 10.81
N TYR A 80 11.96 3.60 10.38
CA TYR A 80 12.98 4.11 9.48
C TYR A 80 12.54 4.07 8.01
N HIS A 81 11.69 3.11 7.63
CA HIS A 81 11.13 3.05 6.29
C HIS A 81 10.23 4.28 6.04
N PHE A 82 9.40 4.66 7.01
CA PHE A 82 8.59 5.86 6.91
C PHE A 82 9.47 7.12 6.83
N ALA A 83 10.50 7.22 7.68
CA ALA A 83 11.47 8.31 7.62
C ALA A 83 12.21 8.40 6.27
N HIS A 84 12.53 7.24 5.67
CA HIS A 84 13.13 7.17 4.34
C HIS A 84 12.16 7.64 3.25
N SER A 85 10.99 7.02 3.15
CA SER A 85 10.07 7.18 2.02
C SER A 85 9.19 8.43 2.10
N PHE A 86 8.63 8.70 3.28
CA PHE A 86 7.54 9.68 3.49
C PHE A 86 7.98 10.93 4.27
N VAL A 87 9.25 11.00 4.71
CA VAL A 87 9.81 12.19 5.33
C VAL A 87 10.89 12.80 4.45
N ARG A 88 11.91 12.01 4.10
CA ARG A 88 13.04 12.45 3.27
C ARG A 88 12.86 12.16 1.78
N GLY A 89 12.12 11.10 1.46
CA GLY A 89 12.04 10.53 0.12
C GLY A 89 10.99 11.16 -0.78
N ASN A 90 10.66 10.43 -1.84
CA ASN A 90 9.83 10.90 -2.95
C ASN A 90 8.36 11.11 -2.59
N TRP A 91 7.88 10.50 -1.50
CA TRP A 91 6.48 10.56 -1.09
C TRP A 91 6.24 11.51 0.08
N ARG A 92 7.20 12.39 0.38
CA ARG A 92 7.13 13.30 1.53
C ARG A 92 6.06 14.38 1.42
N LYS A 93 5.73 14.78 0.18
CA LYS A 93 4.84 15.90 -0.13
C LYS A 93 3.69 15.48 -1.02
N GLU A 94 2.47 15.79 -0.61
CA GLU A 94 1.28 15.45 -1.38
C GLU A 94 1.24 16.15 -2.74
N SER A 95 1.67 17.43 -2.80
CA SER A 95 1.68 18.21 -4.05
C SER A 95 2.68 17.70 -5.09
N GLU A 96 3.72 16.99 -4.65
CA GLU A 96 4.75 16.40 -5.50
C GLU A 96 4.47 14.93 -5.82
N SER A 97 3.56 14.28 -5.08
CA SER A 97 3.30 12.84 -5.19
C SER A 97 1.80 12.51 -4.98
N SER A 98 1.39 12.08 -3.79
CA SER A 98 0.00 11.91 -3.35
C SER A 98 -0.06 11.74 -1.82
N PHE A 99 -1.26 11.53 -1.28
CA PHE A 99 -1.45 11.22 0.14
C PHE A 99 -0.97 9.81 0.48
N ALA A 100 -0.46 9.62 1.71
CA ALA A 100 0.26 8.42 2.10
C ALA A 100 -0.53 7.12 1.85
N LEU A 101 -1.83 7.11 2.15
CA LEU A 101 -2.68 5.94 1.94
C LEU A 101 -2.69 5.47 0.47
N MET A 102 -2.70 6.39 -0.50
CA MET A 102 -2.66 6.05 -1.93
C MET A 102 -1.31 5.48 -2.35
N THR A 103 -0.22 6.09 -1.91
CA THR A 103 1.14 5.71 -2.30
C THR A 103 1.65 4.45 -1.59
N LYS A 104 1.09 4.12 -0.41
CA LYS A 104 1.58 3.03 0.42
C LYS A 104 0.61 1.86 0.56
N CYS A 105 -0.67 2.15 0.67
CA CYS A 105 -1.68 1.20 1.17
C CYS A 105 -2.85 1.00 0.19
N CYS A 106 -2.76 1.46 -1.05
CA CYS A 106 -3.79 1.19 -2.05
C CYS A 106 -3.97 -0.31 -2.27
N HIS A 107 -2.87 -1.06 -2.36
CA HIS A 107 -2.91 -2.52 -2.47
C HIS A 107 -3.31 -3.23 -1.16
N ASP A 108 -3.19 -2.57 -0.01
CA ASP A 108 -3.67 -3.08 1.28
C ASP A 108 -5.20 -2.98 1.37
N ILE A 109 -5.78 -1.86 0.95
CA ILE A 109 -7.23 -1.71 0.83
C ILE A 109 -7.77 -2.64 -0.27
N ASP A 110 -7.02 -2.81 -1.36
CA ASP A 110 -7.38 -3.73 -2.44
C ASP A 110 -7.50 -5.18 -1.97
N ILE A 111 -6.51 -5.73 -1.26
CA ILE A 111 -6.57 -7.13 -0.80
C ILE A 111 -7.74 -7.36 0.17
N LEU A 112 -8.06 -6.36 1.00
CA LEU A 112 -9.23 -6.40 1.89
C LEU A 112 -10.54 -6.42 1.09
N CYS A 113 -10.65 -5.60 0.04
CA CYS A 113 -11.80 -5.65 -0.88
C CYS A 113 -11.90 -7.00 -1.60
N HIS A 114 -10.76 -7.55 -2.03
CA HIS A 114 -10.69 -8.84 -2.69
C HIS A 114 -11.18 -9.99 -1.80
N TRP A 115 -10.76 -10.03 -0.53
CA TRP A 115 -11.19 -11.05 0.43
C TRP A 115 -12.67 -10.98 0.80
N LEU A 116 -13.28 -9.79 0.73
CA LEU A 116 -14.69 -9.58 1.09
C LEU A 116 -15.64 -9.63 -0.10
N SER A 117 -15.10 -9.81 -1.32
CA SER A 117 -15.87 -10.05 -2.54
C SER A 117 -16.79 -11.28 -2.39
N PRO A 118 -18.06 -11.24 -2.87
CA PRO A 118 -18.67 -10.20 -3.71
C PRO A 118 -19.26 -9.01 -2.92
N GLY A 119 -19.05 -8.94 -1.61
CA GLY A 119 -19.37 -7.74 -0.84
C GLY A 119 -18.60 -6.54 -1.40
N GLU A 120 -19.26 -5.40 -1.52
CA GLU A 120 -18.65 -4.16 -2.02
C GLU A 120 -18.57 -3.10 -0.92
N PRO A 121 -17.53 -2.26 -0.88
CA PRO A 121 -17.45 -1.16 0.08
C PRO A 121 -18.68 -0.25 -0.01
N SER A 122 -19.41 -0.10 1.09
CA SER A 122 -20.63 0.70 1.19
C SER A 122 -20.39 2.03 1.89
N ARG A 123 -19.63 2.02 3.00
CA ARG A 123 -19.29 3.22 3.78
C ARG A 123 -17.85 3.16 4.27
N VAL A 124 -17.23 4.34 4.39
CA VAL A 124 -15.89 4.49 4.95
C VAL A 124 -15.82 5.64 5.95
N SER A 125 -15.10 5.40 7.06
CA SER A 125 -14.65 6.43 7.98
C SER A 125 -13.14 6.35 8.15
N SER A 126 -12.45 7.48 8.20
CA SER A 126 -10.99 7.51 8.35
C SER A 126 -10.54 8.66 9.23
N PHE A 127 -9.48 8.43 9.99
CA PHE A 127 -8.85 9.41 10.85
C PHE A 127 -7.33 9.26 10.76
N GLY A 128 -6.59 10.36 10.77
CA GLY A 128 -5.14 10.33 10.65
C GLY A 128 -4.56 11.72 10.52
N SER A 129 -3.31 11.88 10.93
CA SER A 129 -2.61 13.17 10.89
C SER A 129 -1.11 12.98 10.85
N LEU A 130 -0.37 14.06 10.54
CA LEU A 130 1.07 14.12 10.78
C LEU A 130 1.31 14.41 12.26
N GLN A 131 1.58 13.37 13.05
CA GLN A 131 1.72 13.51 14.50
C GLN A 131 3.14 13.79 14.97
N HIS A 132 4.14 13.14 14.39
CA HIS A 132 5.49 13.10 14.93
C HIS A 132 6.53 13.78 14.05
N PHE A 133 6.50 13.57 12.73
CA PHE A 133 7.52 14.14 11.83
C PHE A 133 7.22 15.62 11.51
N LYS A 134 7.24 16.47 12.54
CA LYS A 134 6.97 17.91 12.48
C LYS A 134 7.84 18.70 13.45
N ARG A 135 8.09 19.97 13.15
CA ARG A 135 8.97 20.85 13.95
C ARG A 135 8.64 20.88 15.44
N SER A 136 7.35 20.89 15.80
CA SER A 136 6.93 20.96 17.21
C SER A 136 7.30 19.70 18.02
N ALA A 137 7.65 18.60 17.37
CA ALA A 137 8.08 17.36 18.01
C ALA A 137 9.61 17.23 18.06
N LYS A 138 10.37 18.20 17.55
CA LYS A 138 11.83 18.19 17.55
C LYS A 138 12.36 18.14 18.99
N PRO A 139 13.19 17.15 19.36
CA PRO A 139 13.78 17.09 20.68
C PRO A 139 14.71 18.28 20.94
N ALA A 140 14.64 18.87 22.14
CA ALA A 140 15.51 19.98 22.54
C ALA A 140 17.01 19.61 22.44
N ALA A 141 17.35 18.34 22.70
CA ALA A 141 18.73 17.84 22.58
C ALA A 141 19.28 17.90 21.15
N ALA A 142 18.44 17.98 20.11
CA ALA A 142 18.88 18.19 18.73
C ALA A 142 19.29 19.65 18.45
N GLY A 143 19.00 20.58 19.36
CA GLY A 143 19.29 22.01 19.22
C GLY A 143 18.76 22.58 17.90
N ASN A 144 19.57 23.42 17.26
CA ASN A 144 19.22 24.06 16.00
C ASN A 144 19.60 23.23 14.77
N ALA A 145 20.02 21.96 14.94
CA ALA A 145 20.45 21.14 13.83
C ALA A 145 19.31 20.90 12.83
N THR A 146 19.56 21.20 11.56
CA THR A 146 18.65 20.92 10.44
C THR A 146 19.06 19.69 9.65
N ARG A 147 20.27 19.17 9.88
CA ARG A 147 20.83 17.98 9.22
C ARG A 147 21.38 17.00 10.25
N CYS A 148 21.32 15.71 9.94
CA CYS A 148 21.72 14.65 10.86
C CYS A 148 23.22 14.56 11.10
N LEU A 149 24.06 14.85 10.09
CA LEU A 149 25.52 14.72 10.20
C LEU A 149 26.15 15.66 11.24
N GLU A 150 25.47 16.77 11.53
CA GLU A 150 25.91 17.81 12.47
C GLU A 150 25.06 17.84 13.75
N CYS A 151 24.13 16.89 13.91
CA CYS A 151 23.16 16.92 15.00
C CYS A 151 23.80 16.46 16.32
N PRO A 152 23.73 17.25 17.41
CA PRO A 152 24.29 16.86 18.70
C PRO A 152 23.60 15.62 19.32
N MET A 153 22.34 15.36 18.95
CA MET A 153 21.57 14.17 19.40
C MET A 153 21.73 12.96 18.46
N GLU A 154 22.49 13.05 17.36
CA GLU A 154 22.52 12.03 16.30
C GLU A 154 22.62 10.58 16.84
N LYS A 155 23.54 10.34 17.78
CA LYS A 155 23.78 9.02 18.39
C LYS A 155 22.60 8.45 19.17
N ASP A 156 21.71 9.29 19.71
CA ASP A 156 20.55 8.86 20.50
C ASP A 156 19.25 8.92 19.69
N CYS A 157 19.25 9.58 18.53
CA CYS A 157 18.07 9.70 17.67
C CYS A 157 17.70 8.36 17.00
N ALA A 158 16.43 7.96 17.06
CA ALA A 158 15.91 6.78 16.36
C ALA A 158 15.91 6.96 14.83
N TYR A 159 15.89 8.20 14.34
CA TYR A 159 15.79 8.54 12.92
C TYR A 159 17.08 9.12 12.34
N SER A 160 18.23 8.89 13.00
CA SER A 160 19.53 9.33 12.49
C SER A 160 19.75 8.81 11.08
N ALA A 161 20.06 9.70 10.14
CA ALA A 161 20.42 9.31 8.79
C ALA A 161 21.67 8.42 8.77
N LYS A 162 22.62 8.62 9.69
CA LYS A 162 23.81 7.76 9.77
C LYS A 162 23.44 6.33 10.14
N LYS A 163 22.60 6.16 11.17
CA LYS A 163 22.12 4.82 11.59
C LYS A 163 21.35 4.10 10.49
N ILE A 164 20.57 4.84 9.71
CA ILE A 164 19.71 4.27 8.66
C ILE A 164 20.52 3.93 7.40
N TYR A 165 21.51 4.74 7.02
CA TYR A 165 22.21 4.62 5.74
C TYR A 165 23.70 4.30 5.87
N LEU A 166 24.46 5.12 6.60
CA LEU A 166 25.92 5.05 6.63
C LEU A 166 26.45 3.88 7.47
N ASP A 167 25.88 3.66 8.65
CA ASP A 167 26.32 2.59 9.56
C ASP A 167 26.10 1.19 8.95
N PRO A 168 24.99 0.89 8.24
CA PRO A 168 24.87 -0.35 7.48
C PRO A 168 25.95 -0.50 6.40
N VAL A 169 26.22 0.56 5.62
CA VAL A 169 27.21 0.53 4.53
C VAL A 169 28.63 0.30 5.04
N THR A 170 29.03 0.94 6.15
CA THR A 170 30.34 0.67 6.78
C THR A 170 30.51 -0.78 7.26
N ARG A 171 29.39 -1.50 7.45
CA ARG A 171 29.36 -2.93 7.80
C ARG A 171 29.16 -3.83 6.57
N GLY A 172 29.24 -3.28 5.37
CA GLY A 172 29.10 -4.01 4.10
C GLY A 172 27.66 -4.21 3.64
N ASN A 173 26.66 -3.63 4.30
CA ASN A 173 25.27 -3.66 3.82
C ASN A 173 25.00 -2.49 2.87
N THR A 174 25.12 -2.77 1.57
CA THR A 174 24.91 -1.84 0.46
C THR A 174 23.51 -1.93 -0.15
N GLY A 175 22.58 -2.66 0.48
CA GLY A 175 21.23 -2.85 -0.03
C GLY A 175 20.30 -1.67 0.24
N TRP A 176 19.00 -1.92 0.11
CA TRP A 176 17.99 -0.96 0.51
C TRP A 176 18.09 -0.67 2.03
N PRO A 177 17.97 0.60 2.48
CA PRO A 177 17.59 1.77 1.69
C PRO A 177 18.78 2.58 1.12
N ALA A 178 20.03 2.19 1.37
CA ALA A 178 21.19 2.96 0.90
C ALA A 178 21.31 2.95 -0.64
N SER A 179 20.94 1.84 -1.29
CA SER A 179 20.99 1.71 -2.75
C SER A 179 20.03 2.63 -3.51
N THR A 180 19.08 3.29 -2.85
CA THR A 180 18.09 4.16 -3.50
C THR A 180 18.37 5.65 -3.33
N ILE A 181 19.43 6.01 -2.60
CA ILE A 181 19.80 7.41 -2.34
C ILE A 181 21.05 7.86 -3.09
N VAL A 182 21.66 6.97 -3.88
CA VAL A 182 22.86 7.23 -4.68
C VAL A 182 22.67 6.74 -6.10
N ASP A 183 23.27 7.46 -7.06
CA ASP A 183 23.41 6.99 -8.43
C ASP A 183 24.72 6.20 -8.57
N GLY A 184 24.66 4.88 -8.36
CA GLY A 184 25.81 3.99 -8.47
C GLY A 184 26.02 3.08 -7.26
N VAL A 185 27.27 2.90 -6.84
CA VAL A 185 27.62 2.03 -5.71
C VAL A 185 27.41 2.78 -4.39
N PRO A 186 26.59 2.28 -3.45
CA PRO A 186 26.40 2.90 -2.15
C PRO A 186 27.57 2.54 -1.23
N ASP A 187 28.72 3.16 -1.49
CA ASP A 187 29.88 3.15 -0.62
C ASP A 187 29.81 4.31 0.40
N ILE A 188 30.83 4.36 1.26
CA ILE A 188 30.91 5.35 2.35
C ILE A 188 30.91 6.78 1.79
N GLU A 189 31.59 7.04 0.67
CA GLU A 189 31.76 8.37 0.12
C GLU A 189 30.46 8.85 -0.53
N ASN A 190 29.86 8.04 -1.40
CA ASN A 190 28.63 8.38 -2.10
C ASN A 190 27.44 8.52 -1.14
N VAL A 191 27.34 7.66 -0.14
CA VAL A 191 26.29 7.78 0.88
C VAL A 191 26.53 9.02 1.75
N THR A 192 27.78 9.31 2.13
CA THR A 192 28.07 10.53 2.89
C THR A 192 27.69 11.77 2.09
N ASP A 193 28.01 11.84 0.80
CA ASP A 193 27.61 12.94 -0.09
C ASP A 193 26.08 13.09 -0.17
N ALA A 194 25.36 11.97 -0.38
CA ALA A 194 23.90 11.98 -0.39
C ALA A 194 23.29 12.49 0.94
N LEU A 195 23.94 12.21 2.08
CA LEU A 195 23.54 12.74 3.39
C LEU A 195 24.00 14.18 3.61
N GLN A 196 25.06 14.66 2.96
CA GLN A 196 25.50 16.05 3.06
C GLN A 196 24.63 16.97 2.22
N ASN A 197 24.32 16.56 0.99
CA ASN A 197 23.77 17.43 -0.04
C ASN A 197 22.32 17.10 -0.42
N GLY A 198 21.87 15.87 -0.18
CA GLY A 198 20.53 15.42 -0.51
C GLY A 198 19.50 15.54 0.63
N PRO A 199 18.22 15.27 0.34
CA PRO A 199 17.15 15.31 1.35
C PRO A 199 17.30 14.21 2.40
N TYR A 200 18.01 13.11 2.08
CA TYR A 200 18.16 11.96 2.97
C TYR A 200 19.00 12.22 4.22
N GLY A 201 19.77 13.32 4.26
CA GLY A 201 20.49 13.77 5.44
C GLY A 201 19.75 14.78 6.31
N GLU A 202 18.57 15.25 5.90
CA GLU A 202 17.80 16.23 6.67
C GLU A 202 17.31 15.66 8.00
N CYS A 203 17.16 16.54 8.98
CA CYS A 203 16.49 16.21 10.23
C CYS A 203 15.01 15.96 9.95
N VAL A 204 14.48 14.80 10.37
CA VAL A 204 13.08 14.40 10.13
C VAL A 204 12.03 15.36 10.71
N TYR A 205 12.42 16.24 11.63
CA TYR A 205 11.53 17.26 12.20
C TYR A 205 11.62 18.60 11.49
N GLU A 206 12.63 18.81 10.64
CA GLU A 206 12.86 20.01 9.84
C GLU A 206 12.55 19.81 8.36
N SER A 207 12.40 18.55 7.92
CA SER A 207 11.97 18.17 6.58
C SER A 207 10.60 18.77 6.25
N ALA A 208 10.39 19.00 4.96
CA ALA A 208 9.20 19.66 4.43
C ALA A 208 8.02 18.71 4.18
N ASN A 209 7.95 17.57 4.89
CA ASN A 209 6.92 16.57 4.70
C ASN A 209 5.55 17.04 5.22
N ASP A 210 4.48 16.62 4.54
CA ASP A 210 3.09 17.00 4.89
C ASP A 210 2.12 15.80 4.97
N VAL A 211 2.57 14.60 4.60
CA VAL A 211 1.76 13.38 4.64
C VAL A 211 1.53 12.85 6.06
N CYS A 212 0.43 12.14 6.29
CA CYS A 212 0.11 11.54 7.59
C CYS A 212 1.03 10.36 7.93
N ASP A 213 1.47 10.28 9.19
CA ASP A 213 2.35 9.20 9.69
C ASP A 213 1.59 8.08 10.42
N ASN A 214 0.28 8.30 10.60
CA ASN A 214 -0.67 7.32 11.09
C ASN A 214 -2.05 7.61 10.48
N GLN A 215 -2.74 6.56 10.04
CA GLN A 215 -4.10 6.64 9.54
C GLN A 215 -4.85 5.34 9.81
N VAL A 216 -6.05 5.46 10.37
CA VAL A 216 -7.01 4.38 10.52
C VAL A 216 -8.12 4.53 9.48
N VAL A 217 -8.60 3.41 8.96
CA VAL A 217 -9.69 3.33 7.99
C VAL A 217 -10.64 2.22 8.44
N ASN A 218 -11.90 2.54 8.66
CA ASN A 218 -12.94 1.55 8.92
C ASN A 218 -13.89 1.50 7.72
N LEU A 219 -14.15 0.29 7.23
CA LEU A 219 -15.05 0.04 6.11
C LEU A 219 -16.22 -0.81 6.56
N GLU A 220 -17.37 -0.54 5.93
CA GLU A 220 -18.52 -1.42 5.92
C GLU A 220 -18.78 -1.86 4.50
N PHE A 221 -19.19 -3.11 4.32
CA PHE A 221 -19.48 -3.69 3.02
C PHE A 221 -20.99 -3.92 2.85
N SER A 222 -21.42 -4.11 1.60
CA SER A 222 -22.84 -4.29 1.24
C SER A 222 -23.50 -5.52 1.88
N ASN A 223 -22.71 -6.53 2.25
CA ASN A 223 -23.17 -7.73 2.97
C ASN A 223 -23.13 -7.57 4.51
N GLY A 224 -22.80 -6.38 5.03
CA GLY A 224 -22.71 -6.09 6.46
C GLY A 224 -21.39 -6.46 7.13
N SER A 225 -20.45 -7.06 6.39
CA SER A 225 -19.09 -7.30 6.90
C SER A 225 -18.33 -5.99 7.12
N THR A 226 -17.34 -6.02 8.01
CA THR A 226 -16.61 -4.81 8.45
C THR A 226 -15.10 -4.98 8.40
N VAL A 227 -14.40 -3.88 8.22
CA VAL A 227 -12.93 -3.85 8.23
C VAL A 227 -12.44 -2.75 9.15
N SER A 228 -11.34 -3.02 9.87
CA SER A 228 -10.50 -1.99 10.49
C SER A 228 -9.07 -2.12 9.97
N PHE A 229 -8.59 -1.09 9.29
CA PHE A 229 -7.26 -1.00 8.73
C PHE A 229 -6.45 0.10 9.40
N THR A 230 -5.19 -0.14 9.73
CA THR A 230 -4.27 0.86 10.28
C THR A 230 -2.96 0.92 9.50
N MET A 231 -2.64 2.07 8.93
CA MET A 231 -1.29 2.40 8.44
C MET A 231 -0.55 3.15 9.55
N VAL A 232 0.65 2.69 9.92
CA VAL A 232 1.42 3.32 11.01
C VAL A 232 2.93 3.30 10.77
N ALA A 233 3.57 4.43 11.04
CA ALA A 233 5.03 4.57 10.97
C ALA A 233 5.75 3.92 12.17
N PHE A 234 5.19 3.99 13.37
CA PHE A 234 5.91 3.79 14.64
C PHE A 234 5.99 2.32 15.08
N THR A 235 6.82 1.54 14.39
CA THR A 235 6.96 0.09 14.62
C THR A 235 8.27 -0.45 14.05
N ASP A 236 8.82 -1.52 14.63
CA ASP A 236 9.97 -2.26 14.09
C ASP A 236 9.58 -3.41 13.16
N ALA A 237 8.29 -3.77 13.11
CA ALA A 237 7.75 -4.87 12.31
C ALA A 237 7.58 -4.42 10.85
N ILE A 238 8.66 -3.95 10.24
CA ILE A 238 8.64 -3.18 8.98
C ILE A 238 8.06 -4.01 7.84
N CYS A 239 6.90 -3.58 7.35
CA CYS A 239 6.11 -4.20 6.30
C CYS A 239 5.63 -5.64 6.61
N ASP A 240 5.73 -6.07 7.88
CA ASP A 240 5.18 -7.32 8.38
C ASP A 240 3.69 -7.15 8.70
N ARG A 241 2.85 -7.08 7.66
CA ARG A 241 1.40 -6.87 7.82
C ARG A 241 0.82 -7.89 8.79
N GLN A 242 0.01 -7.39 9.71
CA GLN A 242 -0.63 -8.21 10.72
C GLN A 242 -2.10 -8.29 10.41
N ILE A 243 -2.65 -9.50 10.36
CA ILE A 243 -4.06 -9.72 10.05
C ILE A 243 -4.75 -10.50 11.17
N ARG A 244 -6.02 -10.16 11.41
CA ARG A 244 -7.00 -11.01 12.12
C ARG A 244 -8.27 -11.03 11.29
N LEU A 245 -8.67 -12.21 10.87
CA LEU A 245 -9.88 -12.43 10.08
C LEU A 245 -10.84 -13.26 10.90
N HIS A 246 -12.07 -12.78 11.06
CA HIS A 246 -13.09 -13.37 11.91
C HIS A 246 -14.23 -13.90 11.05
N PHE A 247 -14.44 -15.20 11.12
CA PHE A 247 -15.47 -15.91 10.36
C PHE A 247 -16.58 -16.38 11.29
N ALA A 248 -17.72 -16.75 10.72
CA ALA A 248 -18.86 -17.30 11.46
C ALA A 248 -18.48 -18.54 12.33
N ASN A 249 -17.54 -19.37 11.86
CA ASN A 249 -17.15 -20.61 12.54
C ASN A 249 -15.63 -20.74 12.77
N GLY A 250 -14.87 -19.66 12.66
CA GLY A 250 -13.43 -19.72 12.88
C GLY A 250 -12.72 -18.38 12.79
N GLU A 251 -11.40 -18.43 12.85
CA GLU A 251 -10.54 -17.26 12.72
C GLU A 251 -9.21 -17.58 12.02
N ILE A 252 -8.64 -16.54 11.41
CA ILE A 252 -7.25 -16.53 10.93
C ILE A 252 -6.49 -15.42 11.63
N ILE A 253 -5.29 -15.71 12.14
CA ILE A 253 -4.38 -14.72 12.72
C ILE A 253 -3.02 -14.91 12.06
N GLY A 254 -2.43 -13.86 11.49
CA GLY A 254 -1.19 -14.00 10.73
C GLY A 254 -0.35 -12.73 10.62
N ASN A 255 0.85 -12.89 10.07
CA ASN A 255 1.92 -11.88 10.06
C ASN A 255 2.72 -11.83 8.73
N MET A 256 2.07 -12.05 7.58
CA MET A 256 2.67 -12.15 6.24
C MET A 256 3.65 -13.31 6.00
N THR A 257 4.12 -13.99 7.05
CA THR A 257 5.00 -15.16 6.92
C THR A 257 4.28 -16.44 7.30
N THR A 258 3.52 -16.40 8.40
CA THR A 258 2.79 -17.54 8.93
C THR A 258 1.42 -17.10 9.41
N PHE A 259 0.47 -18.03 9.45
CA PHE A 259 -0.83 -17.77 10.04
C PHE A 259 -1.39 -19.02 10.70
N THR A 260 -2.24 -18.83 11.70
CA THR A 260 -3.01 -19.89 12.35
C THR A 260 -4.45 -19.84 11.87
N VAL A 261 -5.05 -21.01 11.65
CA VAL A 261 -6.47 -21.19 11.37
C VAL A 261 -7.09 -21.95 12.53
N THR A 262 -8.08 -21.37 13.20
CA THR A 262 -8.83 -22.03 14.26
C THR A 262 -10.26 -22.27 13.81
N ASP A 263 -10.70 -23.53 13.81
CA ASP A 263 -12.10 -23.90 13.55
C ASP A 263 -12.82 -24.11 14.89
N PHE A 264 -13.85 -23.31 15.18
CA PHE A 264 -14.55 -23.34 16.46
C PHE A 264 -15.40 -24.59 16.67
N ARG A 265 -15.84 -25.23 15.58
CA ARG A 265 -16.68 -26.44 15.62
C ARG A 265 -15.86 -27.64 16.03
N THR A 266 -14.62 -27.73 15.53
CA THR A 266 -13.70 -28.82 15.87
C THR A 266 -12.75 -28.49 17.02
N ARG A 267 -12.63 -27.21 17.37
CA ARG A 267 -11.65 -26.66 18.32
C ARG A 267 -10.20 -26.98 17.94
N ARG A 268 -9.94 -27.17 16.64
CA ARG A 268 -8.60 -27.43 16.12
C ARG A 268 -7.98 -26.16 15.59
N THR A 269 -6.74 -25.89 16.00
CA THR A 269 -5.90 -24.84 15.41
C THR A 269 -4.83 -25.49 14.54
N THR A 270 -4.69 -25.02 13.31
CA THR A 270 -3.67 -25.47 12.36
C THR A 270 -2.75 -24.28 12.04
N THR A 271 -1.43 -24.49 12.05
CA THR A 271 -0.46 -23.46 11.63
C THR A 271 -0.06 -23.67 10.18
N HIS A 272 -0.14 -22.62 9.38
CA HIS A 272 0.25 -22.60 7.98
C HIS A 272 1.54 -21.80 7.81
N ARG A 273 2.44 -22.32 6.97
CA ARG A 273 3.72 -21.69 6.62
C ARG A 273 3.88 -21.73 5.10
N PRO A 274 3.20 -20.85 4.36
CA PRO A 274 3.31 -20.77 2.90
C PRO A 274 4.78 -20.62 2.48
N LYS A 275 5.17 -21.23 1.36
CA LYS A 275 6.55 -21.19 0.89
C LYS A 275 6.88 -19.78 0.41
N ILE A 276 8.04 -19.28 0.82
CA ILE A 276 8.61 -18.03 0.29
C ILE A 276 9.28 -18.39 -1.04
N GLU A 277 8.71 -17.92 -2.15
CA GLU A 277 9.25 -18.19 -3.50
C GLU A 277 10.42 -17.26 -3.90
N GLY A 278 10.92 -16.44 -2.97
CA GLY A 278 11.90 -15.38 -3.24
C GLY A 278 11.26 -14.16 -3.92
N GLY A 279 12.09 -13.20 -4.35
CA GLY A 279 11.61 -11.93 -4.92
C GLY A 279 11.17 -10.90 -3.88
N GLY A 280 10.68 -9.74 -4.34
CA GLY A 280 10.13 -8.69 -3.47
C GLY A 280 8.72 -9.02 -3.00
N HIS A 281 8.26 -8.31 -1.96
CA HIS A 281 6.90 -8.39 -1.42
C HIS A 281 6.44 -9.83 -1.07
N GLY A 282 7.34 -10.65 -0.53
CA GLY A 282 7.05 -12.03 -0.14
C GLY A 282 6.74 -12.98 -1.31
N GLY A 283 7.20 -12.64 -2.52
CA GLY A 283 6.95 -13.41 -3.75
C GLY A 283 5.80 -12.90 -4.60
N GLY A 284 5.10 -11.85 -4.16
CA GLY A 284 4.00 -11.24 -4.91
C GLY A 284 4.42 -10.70 -6.28
N ASP A 285 5.63 -10.16 -6.42
CA ASP A 285 6.13 -9.64 -7.70
C ASP A 285 6.23 -10.74 -8.75
N LEU A 286 6.85 -11.87 -8.40
CA LEU A 286 6.97 -13.03 -9.28
C LEU A 286 5.61 -13.67 -9.58
N GLY A 287 4.73 -13.76 -8.58
CA GLY A 287 3.38 -14.29 -8.75
C GLY A 287 2.56 -13.46 -9.74
N LEU A 288 2.59 -12.13 -9.61
CA LEU A 288 1.91 -11.20 -10.51
C LEU A 288 2.45 -11.31 -11.94
N ILE A 289 3.78 -11.30 -12.12
CA ILE A 289 4.39 -11.41 -13.45
C ILE A 289 4.01 -12.75 -14.11
N LYS A 290 4.08 -13.86 -13.38
CA LYS A 290 3.65 -15.18 -13.88
C LYS A 290 2.19 -15.16 -14.32
N ALA A 291 1.28 -14.65 -13.49
CA ALA A 291 -0.14 -14.57 -13.79
C ALA A 291 -0.44 -13.67 -15.00
N PHE A 292 0.24 -12.53 -15.12
CA PHE A 292 0.09 -11.62 -16.25
C PHE A 292 0.58 -12.23 -17.57
N ILE A 293 1.75 -12.86 -17.56
CA ILE A 293 2.27 -13.55 -18.75
C ILE A 293 1.32 -14.66 -19.19
N GLU A 294 0.79 -15.42 -18.24
CA GLU A 294 -0.17 -16.48 -18.53
C GLU A 294 -1.48 -15.92 -19.13
N ALA A 295 -2.04 -14.86 -18.53
CA ALA A 295 -3.24 -14.19 -19.03
C ALA A 295 -3.05 -13.66 -20.46
N VAL A 296 -1.88 -13.09 -20.75
CA VAL A 296 -1.52 -12.65 -22.12
C VAL A 296 -1.39 -13.84 -23.07
N ARG A 297 -0.75 -14.92 -22.63
CA ARG A 297 -0.53 -16.13 -23.44
C ARG A 297 -1.84 -16.82 -23.82
N THR A 298 -2.82 -16.83 -22.90
CA THR A 298 -4.13 -17.47 -23.10
C THR A 298 -5.18 -16.52 -23.66
N GLY A 299 -4.96 -15.21 -23.58
CA GLY A 299 -5.97 -14.20 -23.89
C GLY A 299 -7.11 -14.17 -22.86
N ASP A 300 -6.85 -14.59 -21.63
CA ASP A 300 -7.88 -14.78 -20.58
C ASP A 300 -7.60 -13.90 -19.35
N GLN A 301 -8.40 -12.83 -19.20
CA GLN A 301 -8.32 -11.91 -18.06
C GLN A 301 -8.60 -12.62 -16.71
N THR A 302 -9.38 -13.70 -16.70
CA THR A 302 -9.77 -14.38 -15.46
C THR A 302 -8.59 -15.02 -14.73
N VAL A 303 -7.50 -15.32 -15.45
CA VAL A 303 -6.24 -15.81 -14.89
C VAL A 303 -5.64 -14.83 -13.87
N LEU A 304 -5.85 -13.51 -14.06
CA LEU A 304 -5.36 -12.49 -13.13
C LEU A 304 -6.18 -12.44 -11.83
N GLY A 305 -7.39 -13.00 -11.78
CA GLY A 305 -8.28 -12.92 -10.62
C GLY A 305 -8.69 -11.49 -10.25
N THR A 306 -8.60 -10.57 -11.21
CA THR A 306 -9.04 -9.18 -11.09
C THR A 306 -9.28 -8.58 -12.46
N ASP A 307 -10.05 -7.50 -12.52
CA ASP A 307 -10.21 -6.67 -13.71
C ASP A 307 -10.06 -5.18 -13.37
N VAL A 308 -10.06 -4.34 -14.41
CA VAL A 308 -9.87 -2.89 -14.25
C VAL A 308 -10.98 -2.21 -13.44
N ARG A 309 -12.19 -2.79 -13.40
CA ARG A 309 -13.33 -2.25 -12.63
C ARG A 309 -13.15 -2.51 -11.15
N GLU A 310 -12.73 -3.73 -10.78
CA GLU A 310 -12.36 -4.04 -9.39
C GLU A 310 -11.22 -3.15 -8.91
N VAL A 311 -10.20 -2.97 -9.75
CA VAL A 311 -9.05 -2.11 -9.44
C VAL A 311 -9.50 -0.66 -9.23
N LEU A 312 -10.37 -0.13 -10.09
CA LEU A 312 -10.90 1.21 -9.90
C LEU A 312 -11.68 1.31 -8.60
N LYS A 313 -12.54 0.33 -8.30
CA LYS A 313 -13.38 0.31 -7.08
C LYS A 313 -12.54 0.32 -5.79
N SER A 314 -11.47 -0.47 -5.72
CA SER A 314 -10.56 -0.42 -4.57
C SER A 314 -9.83 0.92 -4.46
N HIS A 315 -9.41 1.53 -5.57
CA HIS A 315 -8.80 2.88 -5.55
C HIS A 315 -9.79 3.98 -5.15
N LEU A 316 -11.03 3.92 -5.64
CA LEU A 316 -12.10 4.84 -5.23
C LEU A 316 -12.35 4.76 -3.72
N THR A 317 -12.26 3.56 -3.14
CA THR A 317 -12.35 3.37 -1.68
C THR A 317 -11.21 4.08 -0.95
N VAL A 318 -10.00 4.06 -1.50
CA VAL A 318 -8.83 4.78 -0.95
C VAL A 318 -9.05 6.30 -1.02
N PHE A 319 -9.57 6.83 -2.13
CA PHE A 319 -9.91 8.25 -2.25
C PHE A 319 -11.06 8.64 -1.30
N ALA A 320 -12.07 7.79 -1.14
CA ALA A 320 -13.18 8.02 -0.21
C ALA A 320 -12.69 8.02 1.26
N ALA A 321 -11.77 7.13 1.62
CA ALA A 321 -11.11 7.12 2.93
C ALA A 321 -10.36 8.43 3.17
N GLU A 322 -9.65 8.94 2.17
CA GLU A 322 -8.93 10.20 2.30
C GLU A 322 -9.86 11.42 2.40
N LYS A 323 -10.96 11.44 1.63
CA LYS A 323 -12.02 12.45 1.77
C LYS A 323 -12.59 12.43 3.20
N SER A 324 -12.91 11.24 3.72
CA SER A 324 -13.39 11.07 5.10
C SER A 324 -12.42 11.65 6.12
N ARG A 325 -11.11 11.36 6.01
CA ARG A 325 -10.08 11.89 6.90
C ARG A 325 -10.00 13.40 6.89
N ARG A 326 -10.07 14.03 5.71
CA ARG A 326 -9.92 15.49 5.55
C ARG A 326 -11.15 16.25 6.00
N GLU A 327 -12.33 15.73 5.69
CA GLU A 327 -13.60 16.41 5.95
C GLU A 327 -14.22 16.04 7.29
N GLY A 328 -13.73 14.97 7.96
CA GLY A 328 -14.25 14.52 9.25
C GLY A 328 -15.64 13.90 9.16
N ILE A 329 -15.96 13.25 8.04
CA ILE A 329 -17.28 12.68 7.73
C ILE A 329 -17.19 11.18 7.44
N VAL A 330 -18.31 10.47 7.58
CA VAL A 330 -18.48 9.16 6.95
C VAL A 330 -18.81 9.38 5.48
N VAL A 331 -18.09 8.72 4.57
CA VAL A 331 -18.35 8.79 3.13
C VAL A 331 -19.13 7.55 2.70
N ASP A 332 -20.22 7.77 1.96
CA ASP A 332 -20.94 6.72 1.23
C ASP A 332 -20.15 6.38 -0.05
N CYS A 333 -19.60 5.17 -0.11
CA CYS A 333 -18.72 4.74 -1.21
C CYS A 333 -19.48 4.59 -2.53
N VAL A 334 -20.76 4.20 -2.49
CA VAL A 334 -21.59 4.01 -3.68
C VAL A 334 -21.92 5.36 -4.31
N ALA A 335 -22.31 6.34 -3.49
CA ALA A 335 -22.54 7.70 -3.94
C ALA A 335 -21.24 8.36 -4.44
N PHE A 336 -20.12 8.11 -3.76
CA PHE A 336 -18.81 8.62 -4.16
C PHE A 336 -18.36 8.07 -5.52
N GLU A 337 -18.48 6.76 -5.76
CA GLU A 337 -18.19 6.15 -7.05
C GLU A 337 -19.08 6.73 -8.16
N LYS A 338 -20.39 6.81 -7.91
CA LYS A 338 -21.34 7.38 -8.87
C LYS A 338 -20.95 8.81 -9.26
N GLN A 339 -20.64 9.67 -8.29
CA GLN A 339 -20.22 11.05 -8.53
C GLN A 339 -18.91 11.11 -9.32
N ALA A 340 -17.92 10.28 -8.98
CA ALA A 340 -16.65 10.24 -9.71
C ALA A 340 -16.86 9.85 -11.19
N ARG A 341 -17.71 8.86 -11.46
CA ARG A 341 -18.06 8.43 -12.82
C ARG A 341 -18.84 9.51 -13.59
N GLU A 342 -19.82 10.16 -12.96
CA GLU A 342 -20.59 11.25 -13.59
C GLU A 342 -19.71 12.47 -13.90
N GLN A 343 -18.76 12.78 -13.02
CA GLN A 343 -17.91 13.96 -13.15
C GLN A 343 -16.78 13.77 -14.16
N TYR A 344 -16.17 12.58 -14.20
CA TYR A 344 -14.94 12.34 -14.96
C TYR A 344 -15.06 11.32 -16.08
N GLY A 345 -16.15 10.56 -16.12
CA GLY A 345 -16.40 9.61 -17.19
C GLY A 345 -16.74 10.32 -18.50
N THR A 346 -16.43 9.67 -19.61
CA THR A 346 -16.90 10.13 -20.91
C THR A 346 -18.40 9.87 -21.00
N VAL A 347 -19.19 10.94 -21.21
CA VAL A 347 -20.63 10.83 -21.46
C VAL A 347 -20.85 10.03 -22.75
N THR A 348 -20.98 8.72 -22.61
CA THR A 348 -21.50 7.88 -23.68
C THR A 348 -23.01 8.06 -23.68
N ASN A 349 -23.48 9.10 -24.40
CA ASN A 349 -24.83 9.08 -24.93
C ASN A 349 -24.90 7.88 -25.88
N THR A 350 -25.34 6.73 -25.38
CA THR A 350 -25.89 5.66 -26.21
C THR A 350 -27.12 6.22 -26.89
N VAL A 351 -27.02 6.43 -28.20
CA VAL A 351 -28.17 6.57 -29.11
C VAL A 351 -28.74 5.18 -29.39
#